data_AF-A0A226D460-F1
#
_entry.id   AF-A0A226D460-F1
#
_cell.length_a   1.000
_cell.length_b   1.000
_cell.length_c   1.000
_cell.angle_alpha   90.00
_cell.angle_beta   90.00
_cell.angle_gamma   90.00
#
_symmetry.space_group_name_H-M   'P 1'
#
loop_
_entity.id
_entity.type
_entity.pdbx_description
1 polymer ?
#
loop_
_entity_poly.entity_id
_entity_poly.type
_entity_poly.pdbx_seq_one_letter_code
_entity_poly.pdbx_strand_id
1 'polypeptide(L)'
;MFKKEFLPLLRYRFRICHLFKCIPFEFDDKSGRFIKSKSISVIRFFKFQCLLTAIYCTAMILNIFIGPLTISGRLQGLAILISSLFAAIPRWNYSIDIAPIQTINAFLDFEEKIMENLPKIPNSKGTKAIWVFIVLIEIGLFAYPILVFLLLRFLPCMPPFILSMFANCGGSGIPYGIELGVHLFETWMDYHIKYSGTTWVIYVLLVGIGFLLHHFQHLNRELSKIETYTDITTCIKLYRYVQILEKSFNAFVAERIVPMLISCIPAIQISALFVCIRMHEEISLPGFAIFPIMAVSAGINNILIITLASKVNTASERILYSIKQKIVGLQTPQKTKSIGRVGILKLQCILAAIYCTGMFLNVCFGPPTASGRLQGFSIFLVCLAAAISRWNYSIEIAPK
;
A
#
# COMPACT_ATOMS: atom_id res chain seq x y z
N MET A 1 -9.16 -6.48 -18.00
CA MET A 1 -8.79 -5.20 -17.36
C MET A 1 -7.32 -5.18 -16.98
N PHE A 2 -6.85 -6.10 -16.12
CA PHE A 2 -5.48 -6.20 -15.66
C PHE A 2 -4.46 -6.33 -16.81
N LYS A 3 -4.65 -7.33 -17.69
CA LYS A 3 -3.70 -7.64 -18.79
C LYS A 3 -3.56 -6.50 -19.80
N LYS A 4 -4.63 -5.74 -20.04
CA LYS A 4 -4.66 -4.65 -21.04
C LYS A 4 -4.26 -3.30 -20.47
N GLU A 5 -4.81 -2.93 -19.32
CA GLU A 5 -4.67 -1.56 -18.80
C GLU A 5 -3.48 -1.41 -17.83
N PHE A 6 -3.28 -2.40 -16.94
CA PHE A 6 -2.33 -2.26 -15.82
C PHE A 6 -1.02 -3.01 -16.05
N LEU A 7 -1.03 -4.10 -16.81
CA LEU A 7 0.18 -4.86 -17.10
C LEU A 7 1.27 -4.03 -17.81
N PRO A 8 0.97 -3.17 -18.80
CA PRO A 8 2.00 -2.32 -19.41
C PRO A 8 2.66 -1.36 -18.41
N LEU A 9 1.87 -0.74 -17.52
CA LEU A 9 2.38 0.13 -16.46
C LEU A 9 3.24 -0.64 -15.44
N LEU A 10 2.77 -1.83 -15.04
CA LEU A 10 3.50 -2.72 -14.14
C LEU A 10 4.85 -3.14 -14.76
N ARG A 11 4.86 -3.50 -16.05
CA ARG A 11 6.10 -3.85 -16.77
C ARG A 11 7.06 -2.66 -16.82
N TYR A 12 6.57 -1.47 -17.12
CA TYR A 12 7.38 -0.25 -17.11
C TYR A 12 8.02 -0.01 -15.74
N ARG A 13 7.22 -0.10 -14.68
CA ARG A 13 7.71 0.02 -13.31
C ARG A 13 8.74 -1.05 -12.94
N PHE A 14 8.51 -2.31 -13.34
CA PHE A 14 9.47 -3.39 -13.08
C PHE A 14 10.80 -3.16 -13.80
N ARG A 15 10.81 -2.54 -14.99
CA ARG A 15 12.05 -2.14 -15.66
C ARG A 15 12.83 -1.11 -14.84
N ILE A 16 12.14 -0.11 -14.27
CA ILE A 16 12.76 0.87 -13.36
C ILE A 16 13.29 0.15 -12.10
N CYS A 17 12.48 -0.69 -11.48
CA CYS A 17 12.90 -1.44 -10.29
C CYS A 17 14.08 -2.38 -10.58
N HIS A 18 14.16 -2.95 -11.79
CA HIS A 18 15.28 -3.79 -12.21
C HIS A 18 16.55 -2.97 -12.44
N LEU A 19 16.44 -1.74 -12.98
CA LEU A 19 17.56 -0.79 -13.07
C LEU A 19 18.16 -0.53 -11.68
N PHE A 20 17.31 -0.32 -10.67
CA PHE A 20 17.74 -0.17 -9.27
C PHE A 20 18.01 -1.50 -8.54
N LYS A 21 17.81 -2.64 -9.20
CA LYS A 21 17.88 -4.01 -8.64
C LYS A 21 17.10 -4.15 -7.31
N CYS A 22 15.98 -3.45 -7.19
CA CYS A 22 15.21 -3.33 -5.96
C CYS A 22 13.99 -4.24 -5.86
N ILE A 23 13.79 -5.12 -6.85
CA ILE A 23 12.77 -6.17 -6.85
C ILE A 23 13.39 -7.46 -7.40
N PRO A 24 13.24 -8.63 -6.73
CA PRO A 24 13.86 -9.90 -7.13
C PRO A 24 12.98 -10.72 -8.10
N PHE A 25 12.19 -10.04 -8.94
CA PHE A 25 11.22 -10.66 -9.84
C PHE A 25 11.34 -10.07 -11.25
N GLU A 26 11.13 -10.91 -12.25
CA GLU A 26 11.24 -10.56 -13.67
C GLU A 26 9.96 -11.00 -14.41
N PHE A 27 9.62 -10.28 -15.47
CA PHE A 27 8.52 -10.67 -16.35
C PHE A 27 9.07 -11.60 -17.42
N ASP A 28 8.55 -12.82 -17.51
CA ASP A 28 8.88 -13.76 -18.55
C ASP A 28 7.94 -13.58 -19.74
N ASP A 29 8.47 -13.06 -20.85
CA ASP A 29 7.71 -12.82 -22.08
C ASP A 29 7.15 -14.12 -22.70
N LYS A 30 7.75 -15.29 -22.41
CA LYS A 30 7.28 -16.58 -22.94
C LYS A 30 6.00 -17.04 -22.24
N SER A 31 5.99 -17.02 -20.91
CA SER A 31 4.79 -17.37 -20.13
C SER A 31 3.79 -16.23 -20.01
N GLY A 32 4.23 -14.98 -20.25
CA GLY A 32 3.45 -13.80 -19.93
C GLY A 32 3.16 -13.69 -18.42
N ARG A 33 4.07 -14.20 -17.57
CA ARG A 33 3.95 -14.24 -16.11
C ARG A 33 5.18 -13.65 -15.44
N PHE A 34 4.99 -13.21 -14.20
CA PHE A 34 6.09 -12.80 -13.36
C PHE A 34 6.70 -14.02 -12.67
N ILE A 35 8.02 -14.14 -12.76
CA ILE A 35 8.79 -15.23 -12.14
C ILE A 35 9.85 -14.65 -11.21
N LYS A 36 10.35 -15.47 -10.29
CA LYS A 36 11.50 -15.14 -9.45
C LYS A 36 12.74 -15.01 -10.34
N SER A 37 13.53 -13.95 -10.14
CA SER A 37 14.74 -13.76 -10.94
C SER A 37 15.74 -14.89 -10.70
N LYS A 38 16.32 -15.39 -11.79
CA LYS A 38 17.35 -16.45 -11.74
C LYS A 38 18.73 -15.92 -11.35
N SER A 39 18.94 -14.61 -11.42
CA SER A 39 20.23 -13.99 -11.11
C SER A 39 20.51 -13.95 -9.61
N ILE A 40 21.49 -14.75 -9.16
CA ILE A 40 21.97 -14.75 -7.77
C ILE A 40 22.47 -13.35 -7.36
N SER A 41 23.10 -12.62 -8.28
CA SER A 41 23.60 -11.27 -8.03
C SER A 41 22.46 -10.29 -7.71
N VAL A 42 21.38 -10.32 -8.49
CA VAL A 42 20.19 -9.48 -8.24
C VAL A 42 19.57 -9.82 -6.90
N ILE A 43 19.43 -11.10 -6.56
CA ILE A 43 18.90 -11.54 -5.27
C ILE A 43 19.77 -11.06 -4.10
N ARG A 44 21.10 -11.23 -4.18
CA ARG A 44 22.03 -10.78 -3.13
C ARG A 44 21.97 -9.27 -2.96
N PHE A 45 21.94 -8.52 -4.06
CA PHE A 45 21.86 -7.06 -4.02
C PHE A 45 20.53 -6.56 -3.44
N PHE A 46 19.41 -7.19 -3.79
CA PHE A 46 18.11 -6.88 -3.19
C PHE A 46 18.12 -7.11 -1.67
N LYS A 47 18.65 -8.25 -1.21
CA LYS A 47 18.79 -8.54 0.23
C LYS A 47 19.68 -7.51 0.94
N PHE A 48 20.79 -7.13 0.32
CA PHE A 48 21.65 -6.07 0.83
C PHE A 48 20.89 -4.74 0.97
N GLN A 49 20.13 -4.33 -0.05
CA GLN A 49 19.32 -3.10 0.05
C GLN A 49 18.22 -3.19 1.13
N CYS A 50 17.63 -4.37 1.38
CA CYS A 50 16.69 -4.54 2.49
C CYS A 50 17.37 -4.33 3.84
N LEU A 51 18.55 -4.91 4.05
CA LEU A 51 19.34 -4.68 5.26
C LEU A 51 19.72 -3.20 5.39
N LEU A 52 20.18 -2.58 4.30
CA LEU A 52 20.54 -1.18 4.26
C LEU A 52 19.35 -0.26 4.58
N THR A 53 18.16 -0.60 4.09
CA THR A 53 16.91 0.12 4.42
C THR A 53 16.60 0.05 5.92
N ALA A 54 16.79 -1.12 6.55
CA ALA A 54 16.57 -1.27 7.99
C ALA A 54 17.59 -0.47 8.81
N ILE A 55 18.88 -0.50 8.44
CA ILE A 55 19.93 0.31 9.06
C ILE A 55 19.60 1.79 8.92
N TYR A 56 19.24 2.24 7.72
CA TYR A 56 18.88 3.62 7.42
C TYR A 56 17.68 4.10 8.25
N CYS A 57 16.58 3.34 8.30
CA CYS A 57 15.42 3.69 9.12
C CYS A 57 15.78 3.72 10.62
N THR A 58 16.64 2.80 11.08
CA THR A 58 17.13 2.79 12.47
C THR A 58 17.94 4.03 12.78
N ALA A 59 18.83 4.45 11.88
CA ALA A 59 19.61 5.68 12.03
C ALA A 59 18.70 6.92 12.09
N MET A 60 17.68 7.01 11.23
CA MET A 60 16.69 8.09 11.28
C MET A 60 15.96 8.12 12.63
N ILE A 61 15.54 6.96 13.15
CA ILE A 61 14.90 6.82 14.47
C ILE A 61 15.85 7.35 15.56
N LEU A 62 17.08 6.85 15.61
CA LEU A 62 18.06 7.27 16.62
C LEU A 62 18.32 8.78 16.56
N ASN A 63 18.46 9.35 15.35
CA ASN A 63 18.64 10.78 15.16
C ASN A 63 17.44 11.59 15.67
N ILE A 64 16.21 11.15 15.38
CA ILE A 64 14.99 11.85 15.82
C ILE A 64 14.81 11.81 17.35
N PHE A 65 15.07 10.66 17.98
CA PHE A 65 14.77 10.48 19.40
C PHE A 65 15.93 10.85 20.34
N ILE A 66 17.16 10.58 19.93
CA ILE A 66 18.37 10.76 20.76
C ILE A 66 19.20 11.95 20.28
N GLY A 67 19.10 12.32 19.00
CA GLY A 67 19.89 13.40 18.42
C GLY A 67 19.60 14.78 19.02
N PRO A 68 20.56 15.72 18.91
CA PRO A 68 20.48 17.09 19.41
C PRO A 68 19.57 17.98 18.53
N LEU A 69 18.42 17.46 18.12
CA LEU A 69 17.47 18.15 17.27
C LEU A 69 16.53 19.02 18.11
N THR A 70 16.19 20.19 17.58
CA THR A 70 15.10 21.02 18.10
C THR A 70 13.77 20.28 18.01
N ILE A 71 12.78 20.67 18.82
CA ILE A 71 11.42 20.08 18.77
C ILE A 71 10.86 20.17 17.34
N SER A 72 11.09 21.31 16.69
CA SER A 72 10.76 21.57 15.29
C SER A 72 11.39 20.53 14.35
N GLY A 73 12.71 20.36 14.44
CA GLY A 73 13.45 19.36 13.65
C GLY A 73 12.97 17.93 13.88
N ARG A 74 12.62 17.56 15.13
CA ARG A 74 12.09 16.22 15.45
C ARG A 74 10.75 15.95 14.78
N LEU A 75 9.84 16.94 14.76
CA LEU A 75 8.52 16.79 14.15
C LEU A 75 8.60 16.70 12.62
N GLN A 76 9.46 17.51 12.00
CA GLN A 76 9.77 17.42 10.57
C GLN A 76 10.34 16.04 10.23
N GLY A 77 11.34 15.61 10.99
CA GLY A 77 12.00 14.32 10.84
C GLY A 77 11.02 13.15 11.00
N LEU A 78 10.09 13.24 11.95
CA LEU A 78 9.08 12.21 12.21
C LEU A 78 8.16 12.00 11.00
N ALA A 79 7.67 13.07 10.36
CA ALA A 79 6.81 12.93 9.18
C ALA A 79 7.53 12.19 8.04
N ILE A 80 8.79 12.55 7.78
CA ILE A 80 9.63 11.92 6.75
C ILE A 80 9.92 10.45 7.13
N LEU A 81 10.26 10.18 8.39
CA LEU A 81 10.47 8.81 8.89
C LEU A 81 9.24 7.93 8.68
N ILE A 82 8.04 8.39 9.04
CA ILE A 82 6.81 7.61 8.87
C ILE A 82 6.58 7.34 7.37
N SER A 83 6.85 8.31 6.49
CA SER A 83 6.79 8.11 5.04
C SER A 83 7.81 7.08 4.53
N SER A 84 9.01 7.04 5.11
CA SER A 84 10.01 6.01 4.77
C SER A 84 9.57 4.63 5.25
N LEU A 85 9.01 4.53 6.47
CA LEU A 85 8.48 3.27 7.03
C LEU A 85 7.31 2.73 6.21
N PHE A 86 6.40 3.61 5.76
CA PHE A 86 5.29 3.27 4.86
C PHE A 86 5.75 2.48 3.63
N ALA A 87 6.88 2.87 3.03
CA ALA A 87 7.45 2.18 1.88
C ALA A 87 8.37 1.00 2.28
N ALA A 88 9.12 1.12 3.38
CA ALA A 88 10.05 0.09 3.84
C ALA A 88 9.35 -1.20 4.29
N ILE A 89 8.21 -1.10 4.98
CA ILE A 89 7.45 -2.25 5.49
C ILE A 89 6.99 -3.20 4.36
N PRO A 90 6.21 -2.76 3.35
CA PRO A 90 5.80 -3.65 2.25
C PRO A 90 6.99 -4.12 1.40
N ARG A 91 8.08 -3.35 1.37
CA ARG A 91 9.33 -3.74 0.70
C ARG A 91 10.03 -4.90 1.42
N TRP A 92 9.88 -5.03 2.74
CA TRP A 92 10.60 -6.01 3.53
C TRP A 92 10.23 -7.44 3.11
N ASN A 93 11.06 -8.00 2.24
CA ASN A 93 10.88 -9.34 1.68
C ASN A 93 12.20 -10.12 1.64
N TYR A 94 12.92 -10.16 2.76
CA TYR A 94 14.24 -10.78 2.84
C TYR A 94 14.23 -12.29 2.49
N SER A 95 13.13 -12.97 2.78
CA SER A 95 12.89 -14.39 2.42
C SER A 95 12.53 -14.60 0.95
N ILE A 96 12.31 -13.53 0.17
CA ILE A 96 11.87 -13.57 -1.23
C ILE A 96 10.57 -14.38 -1.36
N ASP A 97 9.62 -14.03 -0.51
CA ASP A 97 8.25 -14.51 -0.54
C ASP A 97 7.62 -14.21 -1.91
N ILE A 98 7.05 -15.25 -2.51
CA ILE A 98 6.45 -15.25 -3.83
C ILE A 98 4.97 -14.87 -3.81
N ALA A 99 4.34 -14.80 -2.63
CA ALA A 99 2.93 -14.48 -2.45
C ALA A 99 2.43 -13.26 -3.28
N PRO A 100 3.06 -12.07 -3.23
CA PRO A 100 2.56 -10.92 -3.99
C PRO A 100 2.54 -11.16 -5.51
N ILE A 101 3.57 -11.85 -6.02
CA ILE A 101 3.67 -12.18 -7.45
C ILE A 101 2.69 -13.26 -7.84
N GLN A 102 2.48 -14.26 -6.98
CA GLN A 102 1.44 -15.27 -7.18
C GLN A 102 0.06 -14.64 -7.25
N THR A 103 -0.25 -13.65 -6.41
CA THR A 103 -1.52 -12.90 -6.48
C THR A 103 -1.68 -12.18 -7.84
N ILE A 104 -0.63 -11.51 -8.32
CA ILE A 104 -0.65 -10.86 -9.65
C ILE A 104 -0.85 -11.89 -10.76
N ASN A 105 -0.10 -13.00 -10.74
CA ASN A 105 -0.23 -14.06 -11.72
C ASN A 105 -1.63 -14.72 -11.67
N ALA A 106 -2.24 -14.83 -10.48
CA ALA A 106 -3.61 -15.32 -10.34
C ALA A 106 -4.63 -14.38 -11.01
N PHE A 107 -4.43 -13.06 -10.95
CA PHE A 107 -5.26 -12.11 -11.71
C PHE A 107 -5.10 -12.28 -13.22
N LEU A 108 -3.87 -12.49 -13.70
CA LEU A 108 -3.59 -12.74 -15.11
C LEU A 108 -4.21 -14.07 -15.59
N ASP A 109 -4.05 -15.14 -14.82
CA ASP A 109 -4.65 -16.45 -15.10
C ASP A 109 -6.17 -16.41 -15.10
N PHE A 110 -6.76 -15.68 -14.15
CA PHE A 110 -8.21 -15.50 -14.08
C PHE A 110 -8.72 -14.79 -15.35
N GLU A 111 -8.09 -13.70 -15.78
CA GLU A 111 -8.48 -13.00 -17.01
C GLU A 111 -8.29 -13.84 -18.27
N GLU A 112 -7.23 -14.64 -18.34
CA GLU A 112 -6.98 -15.48 -19.50
C GLU A 112 -7.95 -16.67 -19.58
N LYS A 113 -8.13 -17.42 -18.48
CA LYS A 113 -8.88 -18.67 -18.50
C LYS A 113 -10.38 -18.49 -18.33
N ILE A 114 -10.79 -17.52 -17.51
CA ILE A 114 -12.20 -17.36 -17.13
C ILE A 114 -12.89 -16.31 -18.00
N MET A 115 -12.21 -15.20 -18.32
CA MET A 115 -12.82 -14.08 -19.04
C MET A 115 -12.79 -14.20 -20.56
N GLU A 116 -12.03 -15.14 -21.13
CA GLU A 116 -11.98 -15.34 -22.59
C GLU A 116 -13.33 -15.74 -23.17
N ASN A 117 -14.11 -16.54 -22.44
CA ASN A 117 -15.43 -17.02 -22.86
C ASN A 117 -16.57 -16.04 -22.55
N LEU A 118 -16.27 -14.92 -21.88
CA LEU A 118 -17.29 -13.98 -21.40
C LEU A 118 -17.35 -12.73 -22.29
N PRO A 119 -18.54 -12.12 -22.44
CA PRO A 119 -18.68 -10.93 -23.27
C PRO A 119 -17.81 -9.79 -22.73
N LYS A 120 -17.05 -9.16 -23.64
CA LYS A 120 -16.14 -8.06 -23.28
C LYS A 120 -16.94 -6.89 -22.70
N ILE A 121 -16.67 -6.55 -21.45
CA ILE A 121 -17.24 -5.38 -20.80
C ILE A 121 -16.41 -4.13 -21.13
N PRO A 122 -17.04 -3.01 -21.52
CA PRO A 122 -16.33 -1.75 -21.63
C PRO A 122 -15.73 -1.34 -20.27
N ASN A 123 -14.54 -0.77 -20.30
CA ASN A 123 -13.84 -0.34 -19.10
C ASN A 123 -14.72 0.59 -18.23
N SER A 124 -14.79 0.27 -16.93
CA SER A 124 -15.57 1.07 -15.98
C SER A 124 -14.92 2.44 -15.77
N LYS A 125 -15.73 3.46 -15.42
CA LYS A 125 -15.19 4.77 -14.99
C LYS A 125 -14.22 4.64 -13.81
N GLY A 126 -14.46 3.66 -12.92
CA GLY A 126 -13.57 3.37 -11.80
C GLY A 126 -12.19 2.86 -12.23
N THR A 127 -12.13 1.99 -13.26
CA THR A 127 -10.88 1.51 -13.84
C THR A 127 -10.04 2.67 -14.38
N LYS A 128 -10.67 3.60 -15.10
CA LYS A 128 -10.00 4.81 -15.60
C LYS A 128 -9.50 5.70 -14.46
N ALA A 129 -10.29 5.88 -13.40
CA ALA A 129 -9.89 6.66 -12.23
C ALA A 129 -8.68 6.05 -11.51
N ILE A 130 -8.66 4.73 -11.30
CA ILE A 130 -7.50 4.02 -10.73
C ILE A 130 -6.27 4.19 -11.63
N TRP A 131 -6.43 4.07 -12.94
CA TRP A 131 -5.34 4.29 -13.89
C TRP A 131 -4.75 5.70 -13.79
N VAL A 132 -5.59 6.74 -13.81
CA VAL A 132 -5.13 8.14 -13.65
C VAL A 132 -4.41 8.32 -12.32
N PHE A 133 -4.95 7.75 -11.25
CA PHE A 133 -4.34 7.81 -9.93
C PHE A 133 -2.95 7.15 -9.88
N ILE A 134 -2.79 5.99 -10.52
CA ILE A 134 -1.49 5.32 -10.63
C ILE A 134 -0.49 6.20 -11.37
N VAL A 135 -0.88 6.80 -12.51
CA VAL A 135 -0.01 7.71 -13.26
C VAL A 135 0.44 8.90 -12.40
N LEU A 136 -0.48 9.50 -11.65
CA LEU A 136 -0.14 10.59 -10.72
C LEU A 136 0.84 10.14 -9.63
N ILE A 137 0.66 8.94 -9.07
CA ILE A 137 1.61 8.39 -8.10
C ILE A 137 2.97 8.15 -8.74
N GLU A 138 3.04 7.56 -9.95
CA GLU A 138 4.33 7.32 -10.62
C GLU A 138 5.11 8.63 -10.86
N ILE A 139 4.41 9.69 -11.27
CA ILE A 139 5.01 11.03 -11.41
C ILE A 139 5.52 11.53 -10.05
N GLY A 140 4.71 11.41 -8.98
CA GLY A 140 5.11 11.81 -7.63
C GLY A 140 6.30 11.01 -7.09
N LEU A 141 6.34 9.70 -7.32
CA LEU A 141 7.43 8.82 -6.91
C LEU A 141 8.74 9.15 -7.61
N PHE A 142 8.67 9.61 -8.86
CA PHE A 142 9.84 10.08 -9.59
C PHE A 142 10.29 11.48 -9.15
N ALA A 143 9.35 12.41 -9.01
CA ALA A 143 9.64 13.79 -8.66
C ALA A 143 10.14 13.95 -7.21
N TYR A 144 9.60 13.18 -6.27
CA TYR A 144 9.89 13.36 -4.85
C TYR A 144 11.39 13.21 -4.49
N PRO A 145 12.11 12.14 -4.90
CA PRO A 145 13.53 12.01 -4.57
C PRO A 145 14.37 13.14 -5.18
N ILE A 146 13.99 13.66 -6.36
CA ILE A 146 14.64 14.82 -6.99
C ILE A 146 14.43 16.07 -6.12
N LEU A 147 13.20 16.29 -5.65
CA LEU A 147 12.89 17.39 -4.73
C LEU A 147 13.68 17.26 -3.43
N VAL A 148 13.82 16.05 -2.87
CA VAL A 148 14.67 15.82 -1.69
C VAL A 148 16.14 16.09 -1.98
N PHE A 149 16.66 15.66 -3.13
CA PHE A 149 18.03 15.98 -3.52
C PHE A 149 18.27 17.49 -3.57
N LEU A 150 17.40 18.22 -4.27
CA LEU A 150 17.49 19.68 -4.37
C LEU A 150 17.36 20.34 -2.99
N LEU A 151 16.41 19.88 -2.18
CA LEU A 151 16.22 20.36 -0.81
C LEU A 151 17.49 20.18 0.03
N LEU A 152 18.10 19.00 0.01
CA LEU A 152 19.32 18.72 0.76
C LEU A 152 20.50 19.58 0.29
N ARG A 153 20.52 19.98 -0.98
CA ARG A 153 21.51 20.94 -1.49
C ARG A 153 21.34 22.35 -0.92
N PHE A 154 20.12 22.75 -0.59
CA PHE A 154 19.84 24.04 0.05
C PHE A 154 19.91 23.98 1.58
N LEU A 155 19.49 22.85 2.15
CA LEU A 155 19.35 22.63 3.59
C LEU A 155 19.99 21.26 3.95
N PRO A 156 21.33 21.15 3.93
CA PRO A 156 22.02 19.87 4.15
C PRO A 156 21.76 19.28 5.54
N CYS A 157 21.45 20.14 6.53
CA CYS A 157 21.21 19.73 7.90
C CYS A 157 19.74 19.43 8.21
N MET A 158 18.89 19.25 7.19
CA MET A 158 17.49 18.96 7.42
C MET A 158 17.31 17.57 8.06
N PRO A 159 16.62 17.45 9.20
CA PRO A 159 16.29 16.15 9.76
C PRO A 159 15.27 15.41 8.89
N PRO A 160 15.33 14.08 8.81
CA PRO A 160 16.17 13.17 9.59
C PRO A 160 17.36 12.62 8.80
N PHE A 161 17.79 13.32 7.74
CA PHE A 161 18.81 12.85 6.79
C PHE A 161 20.19 12.75 7.44
N ILE A 162 21.07 11.92 6.86
CA ILE A 162 22.38 11.55 7.40
C ILE A 162 23.25 12.76 7.75
N LEU A 163 23.25 13.80 6.92
CA LEU A 163 24.04 15.01 7.21
C LEU A 163 23.62 15.70 8.52
N SER A 164 22.33 15.66 8.88
CA SER A 164 21.84 16.20 10.16
C SER A 164 22.35 15.43 11.39
N MET A 165 22.94 14.24 11.20
CA MET A 165 23.49 13.42 12.28
C MET A 165 24.92 13.84 12.66
N PHE A 166 25.61 14.63 11.83
CA PHE A 166 26.96 15.11 12.14
C PHE A 166 26.90 16.36 13.03
N ALA A 167 27.71 16.38 14.09
CA ALA A 167 27.79 17.51 15.02
C ALA A 167 28.18 18.84 14.36
N ASN A 168 28.94 18.79 13.27
CA ASN A 168 29.44 19.96 12.54
C ASN A 168 28.63 20.27 11.26
N CYS A 169 27.38 19.80 11.18
CA CYS A 169 26.55 20.08 10.01
C CYS A 169 26.36 21.60 9.83
N GLY A 170 26.64 22.11 8.62
CA GLY A 170 26.56 23.54 8.29
C GLY A 170 27.85 24.33 8.56
N GLY A 171 28.85 23.72 9.19
CA GLY A 171 30.19 24.30 9.29
C GLY A 171 31.03 24.05 8.03
N SER A 172 32.11 24.83 7.86
CA SER A 172 33.07 24.70 6.74
C SER A 172 33.94 23.44 6.78
N GLY A 173 33.57 22.43 7.59
CA GLY A 173 34.40 21.27 7.90
C GLY A 173 34.19 20.05 7.00
N ILE A 174 33.07 19.95 6.27
CA ILE A 174 32.79 18.79 5.41
C ILE A 174 33.26 19.10 3.98
N PRO A 175 34.18 18.32 3.40
CA PRO A 175 34.54 18.46 1.99
C PRO A 175 33.32 18.29 1.08
N TYR A 176 33.16 19.21 0.11
CA TYR A 176 32.03 19.22 -0.84
C TYR A 176 31.77 17.87 -1.52
N GLY A 177 32.82 17.11 -1.85
CA GLY A 177 32.68 15.79 -2.46
C GLY A 177 32.00 14.76 -1.55
N ILE A 178 32.24 14.81 -0.24
CA ILE A 178 31.60 13.94 0.74
C ILE A 178 30.13 14.33 0.91
N GLU A 179 29.85 15.63 1.03
CA GLU A 179 28.49 16.16 1.13
C GLU A 179 27.64 15.74 -0.08
N LEU A 180 28.15 15.96 -1.30
CA LEU A 180 27.48 15.53 -2.53
C LEU A 180 27.27 14.02 -2.58
N GLY A 181 28.26 13.24 -2.14
CA GLY A 181 28.15 11.78 -2.03
C GLY A 181 27.01 11.34 -1.11
N VAL A 182 26.85 11.99 0.05
CA VAL A 182 25.74 11.71 0.98
C VAL A 182 24.40 12.09 0.34
N HIS A 183 24.29 13.24 -0.34
CA HIS A 183 23.04 13.61 -1.03
C HIS A 183 22.64 12.63 -2.13
N LEU A 184 23.61 12.13 -2.91
CA LEU A 184 23.36 11.10 -3.93
C LEU A 184 22.92 9.79 -3.29
N PHE A 185 23.54 9.41 -2.17
CA PHE A 185 23.18 8.22 -1.41
C PHE A 185 21.74 8.32 -0.86
N GLU A 186 21.39 9.43 -0.22
CA GLU A 186 20.04 9.71 0.29
C GLU A 186 18.97 9.61 -0.80
N THR A 187 19.26 10.21 -1.95
CA THR A 187 18.37 10.19 -3.11
C THR A 187 18.20 8.78 -3.66
N TRP A 188 19.29 8.04 -3.78
CA TRP A 188 19.27 6.63 -4.22
C TRP A 188 18.50 5.73 -3.24
N MET A 189 18.71 5.92 -1.94
CA MET A 189 17.96 5.22 -0.88
C MET A 189 16.46 5.47 -1.02
N ASP A 190 16.06 6.73 -1.15
CA ASP A 190 14.65 7.11 -1.28
C ASP A 190 14.01 6.52 -2.54
N TYR A 191 14.70 6.61 -3.69
CA TYR A 191 14.25 5.99 -4.95
C TYR A 191 13.95 4.51 -4.77
N HIS A 192 14.93 3.73 -4.30
CA HIS A 192 14.72 2.29 -4.26
C HIS A 192 13.68 1.91 -3.20
N ILE A 193 13.71 2.52 -2.01
CA ILE A 193 12.73 2.25 -0.93
C ILE A 193 11.31 2.45 -1.46
N LYS A 194 11.05 3.62 -2.06
CA LYS A 194 9.72 3.98 -2.53
C LYS A 194 9.26 3.18 -3.72
N TYR A 195 10.08 3.03 -4.77
CA TYR A 195 9.69 2.25 -5.94
C TYR A 195 9.38 0.80 -5.57
N SER A 196 10.25 0.14 -4.79
CA SER A 196 10.02 -1.24 -4.37
C SER A 196 8.79 -1.37 -3.47
N GLY A 197 8.71 -0.56 -2.40
CA GLY A 197 7.64 -0.63 -1.41
C GLY A 197 6.25 -0.34 -1.98
N THR A 198 6.13 0.75 -2.75
CA THR A 198 4.84 1.15 -3.31
C THR A 198 4.39 0.28 -4.48
N THR A 199 5.26 -0.57 -5.05
CA THR A 199 4.87 -1.54 -6.09
C THR A 199 3.76 -2.47 -5.58
N TRP A 200 3.92 -2.99 -4.37
CA TRP A 200 2.96 -3.93 -3.79
C TRP A 200 1.65 -3.22 -3.40
N VAL A 201 1.76 -2.02 -2.83
CA VAL A 201 0.57 -1.21 -2.49
C VAL A 201 -0.24 -0.87 -3.75
N ILE A 202 0.42 -0.46 -4.82
CA ILE A 202 -0.28 -0.05 -6.04
C ILE A 202 -0.85 -1.25 -6.79
N TYR A 203 -0.01 -2.23 -7.14
CA TYR A 203 -0.40 -3.26 -8.10
C TYR A 203 -1.00 -4.50 -7.47
N VAL A 204 -0.68 -4.80 -6.20
CA VAL A 204 -1.40 -5.84 -5.48
C VAL A 204 -2.67 -5.23 -4.92
N LEU A 205 -2.58 -4.28 -3.99
CA LEU A 205 -3.78 -3.76 -3.32
C LEU A 205 -4.70 -2.93 -4.23
N LEU A 206 -4.26 -1.80 -4.79
CA LEU A 206 -5.18 -0.88 -5.48
C LEU A 206 -5.72 -1.50 -6.78
N VAL A 207 -4.83 -2.05 -7.62
CA VAL A 207 -5.24 -2.73 -8.85
C VAL A 207 -6.03 -4.00 -8.53
N GLY A 208 -5.66 -4.76 -7.49
CA GLY A 208 -6.41 -5.94 -7.06
C GLY A 208 -7.83 -5.62 -6.58
N ILE A 209 -8.03 -4.55 -5.81
CA ILE A 209 -9.38 -4.09 -5.46
C ILE A 209 -10.15 -3.65 -6.71
N GLY A 210 -9.52 -2.86 -7.59
CA GLY A 210 -10.13 -2.46 -8.85
C GLY A 210 -10.56 -3.66 -9.70
N PHE A 211 -9.72 -4.70 -9.73
CA PHE A 211 -9.98 -5.95 -10.40
C PHE A 211 -11.21 -6.65 -9.82
N LEU A 212 -11.27 -6.84 -8.50
CA LEU A 212 -12.41 -7.49 -7.84
C LEU A 212 -13.72 -6.70 -8.08
N LEU A 213 -13.68 -5.38 -7.96
CA LEU A 213 -14.84 -4.52 -8.25
C LEU A 213 -15.34 -4.68 -9.69
N HIS A 214 -14.42 -4.75 -10.66
CA HIS A 214 -14.78 -4.97 -12.05
C HIS A 214 -15.46 -6.32 -12.26
N HIS A 215 -14.98 -7.37 -11.59
CA HIS A 215 -15.59 -8.71 -11.67
C HIS A 215 -16.94 -8.80 -10.96
N PHE A 216 -17.12 -8.08 -9.85
CA PHE A 216 -18.45 -7.95 -9.23
C PHE A 216 -19.45 -7.25 -10.15
N GLN A 217 -19.04 -6.19 -10.84
CA GLN A 217 -19.89 -5.56 -11.85
C GLN A 217 -20.25 -6.52 -12.99
N HIS A 218 -19.31 -7.36 -13.39
CA HIS A 218 -19.58 -8.40 -14.40
C HIS A 218 -20.59 -9.43 -13.90
N LEU A 219 -20.35 -10.00 -12.72
CA LEU A 219 -21.26 -10.94 -12.05
C LEU A 219 -22.66 -10.37 -11.94
N ASN A 220 -22.81 -9.10 -11.54
CA ASN A 220 -24.11 -8.46 -11.43
C ASN A 220 -24.86 -8.36 -12.77
N ARG A 221 -24.13 -8.19 -13.88
CA ARG A 221 -24.73 -8.20 -15.24
C ARG A 221 -25.15 -9.60 -15.66
N GLU A 222 -24.32 -10.60 -15.43
CA GLU A 222 -24.67 -11.99 -15.74
C GLU A 222 -25.87 -12.44 -14.89
N LEU A 223 -25.91 -12.08 -13.61
CA LEU A 223 -27.06 -12.32 -12.73
C LEU A 223 -28.39 -11.74 -13.25
N SER A 224 -28.33 -10.58 -13.92
CA SER A 224 -29.54 -9.96 -14.48
C SER A 224 -30.10 -10.71 -15.69
N LYS A 225 -29.26 -11.50 -16.38
CA LYS A 225 -29.64 -12.30 -17.57
C LYS A 225 -30.08 -13.72 -17.23
N ILE A 226 -30.00 -14.12 -15.96
CA ILE A 226 -30.35 -15.48 -15.54
C ILE A 226 -31.86 -15.69 -15.70
N GLU A 227 -32.20 -16.62 -16.59
CA GLU A 227 -33.55 -17.14 -16.79
C GLU A 227 -33.62 -18.64 -16.43
N THR A 228 -32.51 -19.37 -16.58
CA THR A 228 -32.48 -20.83 -16.42
C THR A 228 -31.63 -21.29 -15.21
N TYR A 229 -31.86 -22.53 -14.77
CA TYR A 229 -31.08 -23.16 -13.69
C TYR A 229 -29.60 -23.39 -14.07
N THR A 230 -29.33 -23.63 -15.35
CA THR A 230 -27.97 -23.77 -15.87
C THR A 230 -27.18 -22.47 -15.74
N ASP A 231 -27.82 -21.32 -15.98
CA ASP A 231 -27.18 -20.00 -15.84
C ASP A 231 -26.82 -19.70 -14.39
N ILE A 232 -27.69 -20.07 -13.45
CA ILE A 232 -27.38 -20.00 -12.01
C ILE A 232 -26.14 -20.80 -11.67
N THR A 233 -26.02 -22.02 -12.18
CA THR A 233 -24.89 -22.89 -11.85
C THR A 233 -23.58 -22.29 -12.36
N THR A 234 -23.58 -21.74 -13.58
CA THR A 234 -22.42 -21.02 -14.16
C THR A 234 -22.08 -19.77 -13.36
N CYS A 235 -23.07 -18.98 -12.96
CA CYS A 235 -22.85 -17.79 -12.14
C CYS A 235 -22.29 -18.12 -10.75
N ILE A 236 -22.79 -19.18 -10.09
CA ILE A 236 -22.26 -19.66 -8.81
C ILE A 236 -20.81 -20.10 -8.97
N LYS A 237 -20.49 -20.81 -10.07
CA LYS A 237 -19.12 -21.24 -10.37
C LYS A 237 -18.19 -20.04 -10.54
N LEU A 238 -18.60 -19.01 -11.28
CA LEU A 238 -17.85 -17.76 -11.43
C LEU A 238 -17.64 -17.04 -10.09
N TYR A 239 -18.69 -16.93 -9.27
CA TYR A 239 -18.60 -16.32 -7.94
C TYR A 239 -17.62 -17.08 -7.04
N ARG A 240 -17.60 -18.41 -7.08
CA ARG A 240 -16.63 -19.23 -6.33
C ARG A 240 -15.19 -18.96 -6.76
N TYR A 241 -14.92 -18.78 -8.06
CA TYR A 241 -13.59 -18.41 -8.51
C TYR A 241 -13.17 -17.03 -7.98
N VAL A 242 -14.07 -16.05 -7.98
CA VAL A 242 -13.81 -14.72 -7.40
C VAL A 242 -13.55 -14.82 -5.89
N GLN A 243 -14.29 -15.66 -5.17
CA GLN A 243 -14.05 -15.91 -3.74
C GLN A 243 -12.67 -16.52 -3.45
N ILE A 244 -12.24 -17.50 -4.24
CA ILE A 244 -10.90 -18.11 -4.09
C ILE A 244 -9.82 -17.05 -4.32
N LEU A 245 -9.99 -16.23 -5.35
CA LEU A 245 -9.07 -15.16 -5.68
C LEU A 245 -9.02 -14.08 -4.59
N GLU A 246 -10.17 -13.69 -4.03
CA GLU A 246 -10.24 -12.75 -2.91
C GLU A 246 -9.57 -13.33 -1.66
N LYS A 247 -9.75 -14.61 -1.34
CA LYS A 247 -9.08 -15.25 -0.20
C LYS A 247 -7.56 -15.22 -0.36
N SER A 248 -7.04 -15.52 -1.55
CA SER A 248 -5.61 -15.43 -1.85
C SER A 248 -5.08 -13.99 -1.77
N PHE A 249 -5.85 -13.04 -2.31
CA PHE A 249 -5.54 -11.62 -2.24
C PHE A 249 -5.49 -11.11 -0.80
N ASN A 250 -6.53 -11.41 -0.01
CA ASN A 250 -6.65 -11.01 1.38
C ASN A 250 -5.55 -11.63 2.24
N ALA A 251 -5.14 -12.89 2.01
CA ALA A 251 -4.07 -13.52 2.79
C ALA A 251 -2.77 -12.70 2.78
N PHE A 252 -2.35 -12.22 1.61
CA PHE A 252 -1.15 -11.38 1.49
C PHE A 252 -1.38 -9.94 1.99
N VAL A 253 -2.50 -9.33 1.57
CA VAL A 253 -2.79 -7.92 1.88
C VAL A 253 -3.01 -7.69 3.38
N ALA A 254 -3.70 -8.62 4.03
CA ALA A 254 -4.03 -8.58 5.46
C ALA A 254 -2.79 -8.59 6.35
N GLU A 255 -1.80 -9.42 6.02
CA GLU A 255 -0.64 -9.63 6.88
C GLU A 255 0.30 -8.42 6.85
N ARG A 256 0.52 -7.83 5.66
CA ARG A 256 1.61 -6.84 5.47
C ARG A 256 1.14 -5.46 5.07
N ILE A 257 0.24 -5.36 4.10
CA ILE A 257 -0.11 -4.07 3.50
C ILE A 257 -1.11 -3.32 4.39
N VAL A 258 -2.16 -3.99 4.84
CA VAL A 258 -3.23 -3.37 5.61
C VAL A 258 -2.72 -2.74 6.91
N PRO A 259 -1.96 -3.44 7.79
CA PRO A 259 -1.51 -2.84 9.05
C PRO A 259 -0.68 -1.58 8.83
N MET A 260 0.15 -1.58 7.79
CA MET A 260 0.93 -0.42 7.38
C MET A 260 0.03 0.73 6.90
N LEU A 261 -0.97 0.48 6.06
CA LEU A 261 -1.85 1.55 5.56
C LEU A 261 -2.65 2.22 6.67
N ILE A 262 -3.16 1.40 7.59
CA ILE A 262 -3.97 1.84 8.72
C ILE A 262 -3.17 2.71 9.69
N SER A 263 -1.89 2.39 9.87
CA SER A 263 -1.03 3.09 10.81
C SER A 263 -0.31 4.28 10.17
N CYS A 264 0.39 4.05 9.06
CA CYS A 264 1.29 5.03 8.47
C CYS A 264 0.57 6.15 7.72
N ILE A 265 -0.48 5.88 6.93
CA ILE A 265 -1.10 6.97 6.14
C ILE A 265 -1.74 8.03 7.04
N PRO A 266 -2.58 7.69 8.03
CA PRO A 266 -3.11 8.69 8.95
C PRO A 266 -2.02 9.41 9.72
N ALA A 267 -0.97 8.70 10.16
CA ALA A 267 0.15 9.31 10.87
C ALA A 267 0.94 10.29 9.99
N ILE A 268 1.14 10.00 8.70
CA ILE A 268 1.72 10.93 7.72
C ILE A 268 0.82 12.15 7.57
N GLN A 269 -0.48 11.95 7.36
CA GLN A 269 -1.44 13.03 7.17
C GLN A 269 -1.46 13.99 8.38
N ILE A 270 -1.53 13.44 9.58
CA ILE A 270 -1.58 14.23 10.83
C ILE A 270 -0.27 14.94 11.08
N SER A 271 0.87 14.26 10.95
CA SER A 271 2.19 14.87 11.16
C SER A 271 2.45 15.99 10.14
N ALA A 272 2.14 15.75 8.87
CA ALA A 272 2.31 16.73 7.82
C ALA A 272 1.39 17.96 8.02
N LEU A 273 0.10 17.75 8.33
CA LEU A 273 -0.81 18.86 8.63
C LEU A 273 -0.40 19.64 9.89
N PHE A 274 0.09 18.95 10.92
CA PHE A 274 0.60 19.61 12.12
C PHE A 274 1.75 20.55 11.78
N VAL A 275 2.72 20.09 11.01
CA VAL A 275 3.84 20.92 10.54
C VAL A 275 3.32 22.10 9.70
N CYS A 276 2.37 21.85 8.79
CA CYS A 276 1.76 22.90 7.97
C CYS A 276 1.05 23.99 8.79
N ILE A 277 0.40 23.64 9.89
CA ILE A 277 -0.36 24.59 10.71
C ILE A 277 0.55 25.30 11.71
N ARG A 278 1.34 24.53 12.45
CA ARG A 278 2.08 25.05 13.62
C ARG A 278 3.46 25.60 13.29
N MET A 279 4.05 25.21 12.16
CA MET A 279 5.46 25.46 11.87
C MET A 279 5.68 26.17 10.54
N HIS A 280 4.63 26.70 9.93
CA HIS A 280 4.72 27.38 8.64
C HIS A 280 5.59 28.64 8.68
N GLU A 281 5.72 29.29 9.83
CA GLU A 281 6.60 30.46 10.02
C GLU A 281 8.05 30.05 10.33
N GLU A 282 8.27 28.85 10.87
CA GLU A 282 9.61 28.37 11.28
C GLU A 282 10.38 27.72 10.13
N ILE A 283 9.67 27.13 9.16
CA ILE A 283 10.28 26.35 8.07
C ILE A 283 10.37 27.22 6.83
N SER A 284 11.58 27.52 6.39
CA SER A 284 11.81 28.22 5.14
C SER A 284 11.39 27.39 3.92
N LEU A 285 10.94 28.07 2.87
CA LEU A 285 10.83 27.47 1.54
C LEU A 285 12.27 27.22 1.00
N PRO A 286 12.55 26.07 0.35
CA PRO A 286 11.58 25.10 -0.18
C PRO A 286 11.18 23.96 0.78
N GLY A 287 11.82 23.83 1.95
CA GLY A 287 11.59 22.71 2.87
C GLY A 287 10.15 22.56 3.32
N PHE A 288 9.44 23.67 3.50
CA PHE A 288 8.03 23.67 3.87
C PHE A 288 7.14 22.97 2.81
N ALA A 289 7.46 23.06 1.52
CA ALA A 289 6.58 22.61 0.43
C ALA A 289 6.31 21.09 0.43
N ILE A 290 7.20 20.30 1.02
CA ILE A 290 7.05 18.84 1.10
C ILE A 290 5.87 18.44 2.00
N PHE A 291 5.62 19.18 3.09
CA PHE A 291 4.59 18.80 4.05
C PHE A 291 3.16 18.95 3.49
N PRO A 292 2.77 20.05 2.80
CA PRO A 292 1.48 20.13 2.13
C PRO A 292 1.30 19.03 1.08
N ILE A 293 2.35 18.72 0.30
CA ILE A 293 2.30 17.64 -0.71
C ILE A 293 2.06 16.29 -0.02
N MET A 294 2.76 16.00 1.08
CA MET A 294 2.57 14.78 1.87
C MET A 294 1.16 14.70 2.47
N ALA A 295 0.65 15.80 3.04
CA ALA A 295 -0.68 15.87 3.64
C ALA A 295 -1.79 15.59 2.61
N VAL A 296 -1.72 16.27 1.45
CA VAL A 296 -2.68 16.08 0.35
C VAL A 296 -2.58 14.65 -0.20
N SER A 297 -1.37 14.14 -0.42
CA SER A 297 -1.15 12.78 -0.92
C SER A 297 -1.71 11.73 0.04
N ALA A 298 -1.45 11.87 1.33
CA ALA A 298 -1.97 10.96 2.36
C ALA A 298 -3.50 11.05 2.46
N GLY A 299 -4.07 12.25 2.41
CA GLY A 299 -5.52 12.47 2.40
C GLY A 299 -6.22 11.81 1.20
N ILE A 300 -5.69 12.00 -0.01
CA ILE A 300 -6.23 11.37 -1.23
C ILE A 300 -6.15 9.85 -1.12
N ASN A 301 -5.01 9.30 -0.66
CA ASN A 301 -4.85 7.85 -0.49
C ASN A 301 -5.86 7.29 0.52
N ASN A 302 -6.07 7.95 1.66
CA ASN A 302 -7.05 7.54 2.67
C ASN A 302 -8.47 7.50 2.09
N ILE A 303 -8.90 8.58 1.42
CA ILE A 303 -10.23 8.65 0.79
C ILE A 303 -10.39 7.53 -0.23
N LEU A 304 -9.39 7.34 -1.09
CA LEU A 304 -9.44 6.34 -2.17
C LEU A 304 -9.53 4.92 -1.63
N ILE A 305 -8.67 4.54 -0.66
CA ILE A 305 -8.65 3.19 -0.08
C ILE A 305 -9.97 2.89 0.63
N ILE A 306 -10.47 3.81 1.46
CA ILE A 306 -11.73 3.63 2.19
C ILE A 306 -12.91 3.51 1.21
N THR A 307 -12.96 4.38 0.19
CA THR A 307 -14.02 4.35 -0.83
C THR A 307 -14.01 3.04 -1.61
N LEU A 308 -12.83 2.58 -2.07
CA LEU A 308 -12.70 1.35 -2.82
C LEU A 308 -13.14 0.13 -2.00
N ALA A 309 -12.77 0.09 -0.73
CA ALA A 309 -13.16 -0.98 0.18
C ALA A 309 -14.65 -1.02 0.49
N SER A 310 -15.24 0.15 0.77
CA SER A 310 -16.69 0.28 0.94
C SER A 310 -17.42 -0.25 -0.30
N LYS A 311 -16.96 0.12 -1.49
CA LYS A 311 -17.52 -0.39 -2.75
C LYS A 311 -17.40 -1.90 -2.89
N VAL A 312 -16.29 -2.52 -2.46
CA VAL A 312 -16.12 -3.98 -2.52
C VAL A 312 -17.14 -4.65 -1.60
N ASN A 313 -17.27 -4.18 -0.36
CA ASN A 313 -18.20 -4.74 0.60
C ASN A 313 -19.65 -4.65 0.07
N THR A 314 -20.09 -3.46 -0.33
CA THR A 314 -21.44 -3.24 -0.85
C THR A 314 -21.71 -4.05 -2.13
N ALA A 315 -20.72 -4.16 -3.03
CA ALA A 315 -20.87 -4.94 -4.25
C ALA A 315 -21.01 -6.45 -3.97
N SER A 316 -20.20 -6.98 -3.04
CA SER A 316 -20.29 -8.38 -2.63
C SER A 316 -21.64 -8.72 -1.99
N GLU A 317 -22.09 -7.90 -1.04
CA GLU A 317 -23.38 -8.10 -0.36
C GLU A 317 -24.55 -8.08 -1.35
N ARG A 318 -24.55 -7.12 -2.29
CA ARG A 318 -25.57 -7.01 -3.33
C ARG A 318 -25.63 -8.25 -4.21
N ILE A 319 -24.48 -8.78 -4.61
CA ILE A 319 -24.39 -9.98 -5.45
C ILE A 319 -24.92 -11.20 -4.71
N LEU A 320 -24.52 -11.38 -3.45
CA LEU A 320 -24.99 -12.51 -2.64
C LEU A 320 -26.50 -12.46 -2.43
N TYR A 321 -27.04 -11.27 -2.14
CA TYR A 321 -28.48 -11.06 -2.00
C TYR A 321 -29.22 -11.38 -3.31
N SER A 322 -28.71 -10.90 -4.44
CA SER A 322 -29.31 -11.14 -5.77
C SER A 322 -29.31 -12.63 -6.14
N ILE A 323 -28.20 -13.33 -5.86
CA ILE A 323 -28.09 -14.78 -6.02
C ILE A 323 -29.16 -15.49 -5.18
N LYS A 324 -29.28 -15.12 -3.89
CA LYS A 324 -30.25 -15.72 -2.98
C LYS A 324 -31.69 -15.54 -3.47
N GLN A 325 -32.05 -14.33 -3.91
CA GLN A 325 -33.40 -14.06 -4.44
C GLN A 325 -33.71 -14.89 -5.68
N LYS A 326 -32.78 -14.96 -6.65
CA LYS A 326 -32.95 -15.74 -7.88
C LYS A 326 -33.08 -17.24 -7.59
N ILE A 327 -32.33 -17.76 -6.62
CA ILE A 327 -32.42 -19.15 -6.17
C ILE A 327 -33.80 -19.46 -5.57
N VAL A 328 -34.33 -18.59 -4.71
CA VAL A 328 -35.65 -18.78 -4.10
C VAL A 328 -36.76 -18.78 -5.16
N GLY A 329 -36.66 -17.91 -6.17
CA GLY A 329 -37.63 -17.86 -7.27
C GLY A 329 -37.61 -19.08 -8.20
N LEU A 330 -36.48 -19.79 -8.28
CA LEU A 330 -36.30 -20.96 -9.17
C LEU A 330 -36.39 -22.31 -8.45
N GLN A 331 -36.49 -22.33 -7.12
CA GLN A 331 -36.51 -23.57 -6.35
C GLN A 331 -37.91 -24.18 -6.23
N THR A 332 -38.01 -25.43 -6.70
CA THR A 332 -38.94 -26.44 -6.17
C THR A 332 -38.40 -27.03 -4.85
N PRO A 333 -39.25 -27.50 -3.91
CA PRO A 333 -38.90 -27.72 -2.49
C PRO A 333 -37.73 -28.67 -2.13
N GLN A 334 -37.15 -29.42 -3.08
CA GLN A 334 -36.25 -30.54 -2.78
C GLN A 334 -34.73 -30.26 -2.82
N LYS A 335 -34.24 -29.07 -3.20
CA LYS A 335 -32.79 -28.84 -3.48
C LYS A 335 -32.07 -27.76 -2.65
N THR A 336 -32.42 -27.55 -1.38
CA THR A 336 -31.92 -26.40 -0.57
C THR A 336 -30.56 -26.60 0.13
N LYS A 337 -30.04 -27.83 0.26
CA LYS A 337 -28.91 -28.10 1.19
C LYS A 337 -27.51 -27.65 0.74
N SER A 338 -27.23 -27.39 -0.55
CA SER A 338 -25.85 -27.10 -1.01
C SER A 338 -25.43 -25.61 -1.00
N ILE A 339 -26.38 -24.70 -0.76
CA ILE A 339 -26.19 -23.25 -1.00
C ILE A 339 -25.77 -22.51 0.29
N GLY A 340 -25.97 -23.10 1.47
CA GLY A 340 -25.68 -22.46 2.76
C GLY A 340 -24.21 -22.16 3.08
N ARG A 341 -23.25 -22.55 2.22
CA ARG A 341 -21.81 -22.30 2.45
C ARG A 341 -21.24 -21.06 1.73
N VAL A 342 -22.08 -20.28 1.05
CA VAL A 342 -21.60 -19.11 0.30
C VAL A 342 -21.53 -17.91 1.24
N GLY A 343 -20.33 -17.60 1.77
CA GLY A 343 -20.09 -16.45 2.63
C GLY A 343 -20.04 -15.10 1.90
N ILE A 344 -20.30 -14.02 2.63
CA ILE A 344 -20.06 -12.63 2.19
C ILE A 344 -18.55 -12.40 2.10
N LEU A 345 -18.08 -11.77 1.02
CA LEU A 345 -16.69 -11.32 0.92
C LEU A 345 -16.55 -10.08 1.79
N LYS A 346 -15.79 -10.18 2.87
CA LYS A 346 -15.49 -9.06 3.75
C LYS A 346 -14.02 -8.73 3.60
N LEU A 347 -13.71 -7.53 3.10
CA LEU A 347 -12.43 -6.88 3.42
C LEU A 347 -12.46 -6.49 4.90
N GLN A 348 -12.29 -7.47 5.80
CA GLN A 348 -12.37 -7.31 7.26
C GLN A 348 -11.36 -6.27 7.80
N CYS A 349 -10.38 -5.91 6.98
CA CYS A 349 -9.28 -5.00 7.28
C CYS A 349 -9.68 -3.53 7.52
N ILE A 350 -10.71 -3.00 6.84
CA ILE A 350 -10.84 -1.53 6.72
C ILE A 350 -11.74 -0.89 7.78
N LEU A 351 -12.63 -1.66 8.41
CA LEU A 351 -13.41 -1.16 9.56
C LEU A 351 -12.55 -0.97 10.82
N ALA A 352 -11.52 -1.81 11.03
CA ALA A 352 -10.56 -1.64 12.12
C ALA A 352 -9.70 -0.37 11.92
N ALA A 353 -9.45 0.01 10.67
CA ALA A 353 -8.70 1.21 10.30
C ALA A 353 -9.32 2.50 10.84
N ILE A 354 -10.64 2.60 10.68
CA ILE A 354 -11.43 3.75 11.08
C ILE A 354 -11.39 3.90 12.61
N TYR A 355 -11.50 2.79 13.34
CA TYR A 355 -11.43 2.78 14.80
C TYR A 355 -10.04 3.19 15.34
N CYS A 356 -8.95 2.66 14.76
CA CYS A 356 -7.59 3.02 15.18
C CYS A 356 -7.26 4.49 14.87
N THR A 357 -7.73 5.02 13.74
CA THR A 357 -7.53 6.43 13.38
C THR A 357 -8.23 7.37 14.38
N GLY A 358 -9.43 7.02 14.83
CA GLY A 358 -10.16 7.77 15.85
C GLY A 358 -9.41 7.82 17.19
N MET A 359 -8.83 6.70 17.63
CA MET A 359 -8.00 6.67 18.85
C MET A 359 -6.72 7.49 18.71
N PHE A 360 -6.03 7.41 17.57
CA PHE A 360 -4.81 8.18 17.33
C PHE A 360 -5.06 9.69 17.33
N LEU A 361 -6.15 10.14 16.72
CA LEU A 361 -6.57 11.55 16.75
C LEU A 361 -6.80 12.04 18.19
N ASN A 362 -7.45 11.23 19.02
CA ASN A 362 -7.74 11.58 20.41
C ASN A 362 -6.45 11.69 21.26
N VAL A 363 -5.46 10.86 20.93
CA VAL A 363 -4.14 10.85 21.59
C VAL A 363 -3.26 12.03 21.14
N CYS A 364 -3.21 12.34 19.85
CA CYS A 364 -2.36 13.41 19.33
C CYS A 364 -2.91 14.82 19.59
N PHE A 365 -4.24 14.97 19.66
CA PHE A 365 -4.91 16.26 19.83
C PHE A 365 -5.56 16.46 21.20
N GLY A 366 -5.36 15.52 22.14
CA GLY A 366 -5.73 15.69 23.53
C GLY A 366 -5.02 16.88 24.21
N PRO A 367 -5.51 17.32 25.37
CA PRO A 367 -5.02 18.53 26.05
C PRO A 367 -3.49 18.49 26.27
N PRO A 368 -2.81 19.64 26.13
CA PRO A 368 -1.37 19.69 25.92
C PRO A 368 -0.63 19.59 27.25
N THR A 369 -0.44 18.40 27.78
CA THR A 369 0.65 18.16 28.72
C THR A 369 1.79 17.49 27.96
N ALA A 370 3.01 18.02 28.10
CA ALA A 370 4.20 17.46 27.43
C ALA A 370 4.43 15.98 27.83
N SER A 371 4.04 15.61 29.06
CA SER A 371 3.98 14.22 29.55
C SER A 371 2.94 13.38 28.80
N GLY A 372 1.75 13.93 28.53
CA GLY A 372 0.67 13.23 27.84
C GLY A 372 0.97 12.86 26.39
N ARG A 373 1.78 13.64 25.67
CA ARG A 373 2.12 13.35 24.27
C ARG A 373 3.06 12.16 24.10
N LEU A 374 4.08 12.04 24.95
CA LEU A 374 5.00 10.89 24.94
C LEU A 374 4.28 9.61 25.38
N GLN A 375 3.45 9.72 26.42
CA GLN A 375 2.65 8.60 26.91
C GLN A 375 1.61 8.16 25.88
N GLY A 376 0.99 9.12 25.20
CA GLY A 376 0.10 8.89 24.07
C GLY A 376 0.76 8.13 22.92
N PHE A 377 1.96 8.54 22.50
CA PHE A 377 2.69 7.85 21.44
C PHE A 377 3.08 6.42 21.83
N SER A 378 3.51 6.19 23.07
CA SER A 378 3.75 4.84 23.60
C SER A 378 2.47 3.99 23.63
N ILE A 379 1.34 4.56 24.05
CA ILE A 379 0.04 3.88 24.01
C ILE A 379 -0.35 3.53 22.56
N PHE A 380 -0.11 4.44 21.60
CA PHE A 380 -0.37 4.16 20.20
C PHE A 380 0.49 2.99 19.68
N LEU A 381 1.78 2.96 19.98
CA LEU A 381 2.67 1.86 19.59
C LEU A 381 2.22 0.53 20.24
N VAL A 382 1.80 0.56 21.50
CA VAL A 382 1.26 -0.62 22.21
C VAL A 382 -0.08 -1.06 21.61
N CYS A 383 -0.99 -0.14 21.31
CA CYS A 383 -2.26 -0.44 20.66
C CYS A 383 -2.06 -0.97 19.24
N LEU A 384 -1.09 -0.44 18.50
CA LEU A 384 -0.71 -0.93 17.18
C LEU A 384 -0.16 -2.35 17.27
N ALA A 385 0.76 -2.61 18.20
CA ALA A 385 1.29 -3.94 18.46
C ALA A 385 0.19 -4.92 18.91
N ALA A 386 -0.74 -4.48 19.76
CA ALA A 386 -1.87 -5.29 20.21
C ALA A 386 -2.89 -5.56 19.09
N ALA A 387 -3.15 -4.58 18.22
CA ALA A 387 -4.00 -4.76 17.03
C ALA A 387 -3.38 -5.76 16.05
N ILE A 388 -2.07 -5.68 15.82
CA ILE A 388 -1.31 -6.65 15.02
C ILE A 388 -1.35 -8.05 15.66
N SER A 389 -1.19 -8.14 16.99
CA SER A 389 -1.24 -9.41 17.72
C SER A 389 -2.63 -10.06 17.68
N ARG A 390 -3.69 -9.28 17.92
CA ARG A 390 -5.09 -9.76 17.89
C ARG A 390 -5.53 -10.12 16.47
N TRP A 391 -4.93 -9.50 15.44
CA TRP A 391 -5.11 -9.84 14.03
C TRP A 391 -4.58 -11.24 13.70
N ASN A 392 -3.34 -11.56 14.12
CA ASN A 392 -2.75 -12.89 13.90
C ASN A 392 -3.61 -14.02 14.49
N TYR A 393 -4.29 -13.77 15.62
CA TYR A 393 -5.20 -14.72 16.25
C TYR A 393 -6.49 -14.99 15.44
N SER A 394 -6.99 -14.01 14.67
CA SER A 394 -8.20 -14.20 13.85
C SER A 394 -7.94 -15.00 12.58
N ILE A 395 -6.69 -15.04 12.10
CA ILE A 395 -6.29 -15.82 10.91
C ILE A 395 -6.28 -17.33 11.22
N GLU A 396 -5.90 -17.73 12.44
CA GLU A 396 -5.84 -19.14 12.83
C GLU A 396 -7.21 -19.82 13.02
N ILE A 397 -8.30 -19.04 13.15
CA ILE A 397 -9.65 -19.57 13.38
C ILE A 397 -10.42 -19.80 12.06
N ALA A 398 -9.86 -19.44 10.90
CA ALA A 398 -10.47 -19.77 9.62
C ALA A 398 -10.27 -21.27 9.32
N PRO A 399 -11.34 -22.09 9.17
CA PRO A 399 -11.22 -23.50 8.89
C PRO A 399 -10.42 -23.73 7.59
N LYS A 400 -9.41 -24.60 7.67
CA LYS A 400 -8.54 -24.99 6.56
C LYS A 400 -9.33 -25.58 5.39
#